data_AF-A0A8H4GWE1-F1
#
_entry.id   AF-A0A8H4GWE1-F1
#
_cell.length_a   1.000
_cell.length_b   1.000
_cell.length_c   1.000
_cell.angle_alpha   90.00
_cell.angle_beta   90.00
_cell.angle_gamma   90.00
#
_symmetry.space_group_name_H-M   'P 1'
#
loop_
_entity.id
_entity.type
_entity.pdbx_description
1 polymer ?
#
loop_
_entity_poly.entity_id
_entity_poly.type
_entity_poly.pdbx_seq_one_letter_code
_entity_poly.pdbx_strand_id
1 'polypeptide(L)'
;MRTTLRRQKLNISGQLGAGSRFFDLRPVVGNGGQYLAGHYNLPSSVPQGINGEYLTDIMDEINGFTATNGELIILHISHAYNTDEGYRDTNNDEFNKVFDIMQGLTHRCGGLDGDLTDKTINDVIGDGNACVLITSDGGTARPAEGIYNTGSSFGWDGEGHWSNTDSISDMASDQLSYLASHRNIIQDDGKRLDKFMVMQWILTLEGLENFPGTGLDDHSISIESFATRMPYDALFWKA
;
A
#
# COMPACT_ATOMS: atom_id res chain seq x y z
N MET A 1 6.00 23.19 -14.05
CA MET A 1 6.80 22.46 -13.05
C MET A 1 6.16 21.09 -12.88
N ARG A 2 6.77 20.02 -13.39
CA ARG A 2 6.32 18.64 -13.18
C ARG A 2 7.23 18.07 -12.09
N THR A 3 6.77 18.05 -10.84
CA THR A 3 7.50 17.43 -9.74
C THR A 3 7.28 15.93 -9.77
N THR A 4 8.37 15.18 -9.65
CA THR A 4 8.51 13.72 -9.68
C THR A 4 7.88 12.98 -8.48
N LEU A 5 7.03 13.66 -7.71
CA LEU A 5 6.52 13.18 -6.42
C LEU A 5 5.08 12.63 -6.49
N ARG A 6 4.42 12.76 -7.65
CA ARG A 6 3.08 12.21 -7.87
C ARG A 6 3.17 10.71 -8.15
N ARG A 7 2.90 9.90 -7.14
CA ARG A 7 2.93 8.43 -7.25
C ARG A 7 1.68 7.84 -7.91
N GLN A 8 0.55 8.56 -7.92
CA GLN A 8 -0.71 8.09 -8.48
C GLN A 8 -1.42 9.14 -9.35
N LYS A 9 -2.03 8.70 -10.47
CA LYS A 9 -2.82 9.57 -11.36
C LYS A 9 -4.28 9.69 -10.92
N LEU A 10 -4.83 8.60 -10.37
CA LEU A 10 -6.23 8.48 -9.98
C LEU A 10 -6.39 8.73 -8.48
N ASN A 11 -7.54 9.29 -8.08
CA ASN A 11 -8.00 9.25 -6.68
C ASN A 11 -8.33 7.80 -6.26
N ILE A 12 -8.72 7.60 -5.01
CA ILE A 12 -8.97 6.26 -4.47
C ILE A 12 -10.14 5.58 -5.19
N SER A 13 -11.22 6.29 -5.46
CA SER A 13 -12.35 5.79 -6.25
C SER A 13 -11.91 5.32 -7.64
N GLY A 14 -11.08 6.09 -8.33
CA GLY A 14 -10.55 5.70 -9.64
C GLY A 14 -9.62 4.49 -9.58
N GLN A 15 -8.78 4.38 -8.55
CA GLN A 15 -7.92 3.21 -8.33
C GLN A 15 -8.74 1.96 -8.02
N LEU A 16 -9.77 2.08 -7.18
CA LEU A 16 -10.72 1.00 -6.88
C LEU A 16 -11.45 0.55 -8.16
N GLY A 17 -11.94 1.49 -8.96
CA GLY A 17 -12.57 1.20 -10.26
C GLY A 17 -11.62 0.55 -11.28
N ALA A 18 -10.32 0.77 -11.14
CA ALA A 18 -9.28 0.12 -11.95
C ALA A 18 -8.80 -1.23 -11.39
N GLY A 19 -9.32 -1.67 -10.24
CA GLY A 19 -9.02 -2.99 -9.65
C GLY A 19 -8.03 -3.00 -8.47
N SER A 20 -7.53 -1.85 -8.02
CA SER A 20 -6.64 -1.80 -6.84
C SER A 20 -7.39 -2.20 -5.58
N ARG A 21 -6.80 -3.07 -4.76
CA ARG A 21 -7.37 -3.53 -3.47
C ARG A 21 -6.42 -3.42 -2.28
N PHE A 22 -5.16 -3.07 -2.52
CA PHE A 22 -4.16 -2.83 -1.49
C PHE A 22 -3.63 -1.41 -1.65
N PHE A 23 -3.71 -0.61 -0.58
CA PHE A 23 -3.31 0.79 -0.59
C PHE A 23 -2.28 1.05 0.51
N ASP A 24 -1.07 1.48 0.11
CA ASP A 24 -0.10 2.12 0.99
C ASP A 24 -0.55 3.57 1.22
N LEU A 25 -1.19 3.81 2.37
CA LEU A 25 -1.71 5.11 2.77
C LEU A 25 -0.79 5.71 3.83
N ARG A 26 -0.24 6.88 3.53
CA ARG A 26 0.74 7.55 4.40
C ARG A 26 0.13 8.85 4.95
N PRO A 27 -0.39 8.85 6.20
CA PRO A 27 -1.04 10.02 6.77
C PRO A 27 -0.08 11.20 6.95
N VAL A 28 -0.59 12.40 6.73
CA VAL A 28 0.13 13.64 6.95
C VAL A 28 -0.76 14.63 7.70
N VAL A 29 -0.24 15.18 8.79
CA VAL A 29 -0.78 16.40 9.42
C VAL A 29 -0.15 17.60 8.71
N GLY A 30 -0.95 18.36 7.99
CA GLY A 30 -0.46 19.46 7.16
C GLY A 30 -1.56 20.46 6.80
N ASN A 31 -1.18 21.50 6.04
CA ASN A 31 -2.11 22.53 5.57
C ASN A 31 -2.88 23.23 6.71
N GLY A 32 -2.25 23.42 7.87
CA GLY A 32 -2.88 24.06 9.03
C GLY A 32 -3.68 23.07 9.89
N GLY A 33 -3.12 21.88 10.13
CA GLY A 33 -3.66 20.86 11.03
C GLY A 33 -4.67 19.89 10.39
N GLN A 34 -4.75 19.87 9.06
CA GLN A 34 -5.60 18.95 8.31
C GLN A 34 -4.92 17.58 8.17
N TYR A 35 -5.73 16.54 7.98
CA TYR A 35 -5.26 15.16 7.81
C TYR A 35 -5.39 14.75 6.35
N LEU A 36 -4.26 14.46 5.73
CA LEU A 36 -4.11 14.17 4.31
C LEU A 36 -3.38 12.86 4.11
N ALA A 37 -3.40 12.30 2.92
CA ALA A 37 -2.33 11.41 2.46
C ALA A 37 -1.12 12.26 2.05
N GLY A 38 0.08 11.69 2.05
CA GLY A 38 1.24 12.38 1.50
C GLY A 38 2.42 11.46 1.25
N HIS A 39 3.41 11.96 0.52
CA HIS A 39 4.64 11.22 0.31
C HIS A 39 5.82 12.18 0.38
N TYR A 40 6.71 11.92 1.33
CA TYR A 40 7.87 12.75 1.60
C TYR A 40 9.13 11.88 1.67
N ASN A 41 10.14 12.32 0.95
CA ASN A 41 11.53 11.97 1.16
C ASN A 41 12.17 13.11 1.97
N LEU A 42 12.82 12.79 3.07
CA LEU A 42 13.39 13.76 4.00
C LEU A 42 14.93 13.72 3.99
N PRO A 43 15.61 14.07 2.87
CA PRO A 43 17.05 14.21 2.90
C PRO A 43 17.43 15.37 3.83
N SER A 44 18.62 15.30 4.41
CA SER A 44 19.07 16.12 5.56
C SER A 44 19.07 17.64 5.38
N SER A 45 18.76 18.17 4.19
CA SER A 45 18.78 19.61 3.88
C SER A 45 17.47 20.18 3.34
N VAL A 46 16.64 19.41 2.62
CA VAL A 46 15.39 19.91 2.02
C VAL A 46 14.36 18.77 1.94
N PRO A 47 13.27 18.83 2.71
CA PRO A 47 12.13 17.93 2.53
C PRO A 47 11.59 17.97 1.09
N GLN A 48 11.48 16.81 0.46
CA GLN A 48 10.94 16.66 -0.89
C GLN A 48 9.69 15.80 -0.84
N GLY A 49 8.55 16.38 -1.13
CA GLY A 49 7.31 15.63 -1.11
C GLY A 49 6.10 16.47 -1.45
N ILE A 50 4.94 15.83 -1.40
CA ILE A 50 3.68 16.50 -1.68
C ILE A 50 2.56 15.90 -0.83
N ASN A 51 1.66 16.78 -0.39
CA ASN A 51 0.38 16.39 0.18
C ASN A 51 -0.54 15.90 -0.94
N GLY A 52 -1.28 14.84 -0.64
CA GLY A 52 -2.29 14.25 -1.49
C GLY A 52 -3.70 14.66 -1.06
N GLU A 53 -4.61 13.72 -1.23
CA GLU A 53 -6.03 13.84 -0.92
C GLU A 53 -6.28 13.88 0.61
N TYR A 54 -7.39 14.49 1.03
CA TYR A 54 -7.80 14.48 2.43
C TYR A 54 -8.19 13.07 2.86
N LEU A 55 -7.84 12.68 4.09
CA LEU A 55 -8.21 11.35 4.59
C LEU A 55 -9.73 11.15 4.63
N THR A 56 -10.50 12.20 4.92
CA THR A 56 -11.97 12.15 4.92
C THR A 56 -12.54 11.83 3.54
N ASP A 57 -11.99 12.45 2.50
CA ASP A 57 -12.43 12.21 1.12
C ASP A 57 -12.11 10.77 0.71
N ILE A 58 -10.93 10.26 1.09
CA ILE A 58 -10.56 8.85 0.89
C ILE A 58 -11.56 7.89 1.57
N MET A 59 -12.02 8.20 2.79
CA MET A 59 -13.03 7.36 3.47
C MET A 59 -14.36 7.39 2.73
N ASP A 60 -14.80 8.57 2.27
CA ASP A 60 -16.04 8.72 1.50
C ASP A 60 -15.98 7.97 0.16
N GLU A 61 -14.83 8.01 -0.52
CA GLU A 61 -14.59 7.28 -1.77
C GLU A 61 -14.64 5.75 -1.57
N ILE A 62 -14.03 5.25 -0.49
CA ILE A 62 -14.09 3.81 -0.13
C ILE A 62 -15.51 3.40 0.27
N ASN A 63 -16.21 4.21 1.05
CA ASN A 63 -17.60 3.95 1.43
C ASN A 63 -18.50 3.90 0.20
N GLY A 64 -18.34 4.83 -0.74
CA GLY A 64 -19.08 4.85 -2.00
C GLY A 64 -18.85 3.58 -2.83
N PHE A 65 -17.61 3.07 -2.85
CA PHE A 65 -17.29 1.83 -3.55
C PHE A 65 -17.87 0.59 -2.83
N THR A 66 -17.66 0.48 -1.52
CA THR A 66 -18.06 -0.69 -0.73
C THR A 66 -19.57 -0.80 -0.52
N ALA A 67 -20.32 0.29 -0.69
CA ALA A 67 -21.78 0.28 -0.66
C ALA A 67 -22.42 -0.65 -1.71
N THR A 68 -21.72 -0.92 -2.82
CA THR A 68 -22.22 -1.78 -3.91
C THR A 68 -21.30 -2.93 -4.28
N ASN A 69 -20.08 -2.96 -3.75
CA ASN A 69 -19.07 -3.95 -4.10
C ASN A 69 -18.60 -4.68 -2.84
N GLY A 70 -19.00 -5.94 -2.69
CA GLY A 70 -18.61 -6.83 -1.59
C GLY A 70 -17.18 -7.33 -1.74
N GLU A 71 -16.21 -6.43 -1.74
CA GLU A 71 -14.80 -6.74 -1.98
C GLU A 71 -13.92 -6.46 -0.76
N LEU A 72 -12.78 -7.13 -0.71
CA LEU A 72 -11.75 -6.89 0.30
C LEU A 72 -10.87 -5.71 -0.15
N ILE A 73 -10.74 -4.72 0.72
CA ILE A 73 -9.82 -3.59 0.58
C ILE A 73 -8.88 -3.59 1.78
N ILE A 74 -7.57 -3.53 1.53
CA ILE A 74 -6.54 -3.46 2.56
C ILE A 74 -5.92 -2.06 2.52
N LEU A 75 -6.00 -1.36 3.65
CA LEU A 75 -5.34 -0.08 3.87
C LEU A 75 -4.15 -0.32 4.81
N HIS A 76 -2.94 -0.16 4.30
CA HIS A 76 -1.73 -0.22 5.11
C HIS A 76 -1.25 1.18 5.44
N ILE A 77 -1.22 1.50 6.74
CA ILE A 77 -0.91 2.81 7.27
C ILE A 77 0.54 2.86 7.73
N SER A 78 1.37 3.59 6.99
CA SER A 78 2.82 3.68 7.22
C SER A 78 3.32 5.12 7.09
N HIS A 79 4.59 5.36 7.45
CA HIS A 79 5.33 6.61 7.16
C HIS A 79 4.55 7.92 7.39
N ALA A 80 3.95 8.06 8.57
CA ALA A 80 3.09 9.19 8.88
C ALA A 80 3.89 10.39 9.41
N TYR A 81 3.67 11.59 8.85
CA TYR A 81 4.41 12.81 9.22
C TYR A 81 3.51 13.98 9.64
N ASN A 82 4.05 14.88 10.45
CA ASN A 82 3.50 16.22 10.64
C ASN A 82 4.37 17.25 9.89
N THR A 83 3.88 17.73 8.75
CA THR A 83 4.56 18.71 7.90
C THR A 83 4.46 20.13 8.43
N ASP A 84 3.42 20.44 9.22
CA ASP A 84 3.26 21.76 9.84
C ASP A 84 4.28 21.98 10.97
N GLU A 85 4.79 20.89 11.55
CA GLU A 85 5.79 20.89 12.63
C GLU A 85 7.15 20.35 12.16
N GLY A 86 7.60 20.78 10.98
CA GLY A 86 8.96 20.51 10.52
C GLY A 86 9.20 19.07 10.07
N TYR A 87 8.17 18.42 9.53
CA TYR A 87 8.24 17.06 8.96
C TYR A 87 8.64 15.99 9.98
N ARG A 88 8.35 16.21 11.27
CA ARG A 88 8.54 15.19 12.30
C ARG A 88 7.60 14.01 12.11
N ASP A 89 7.93 12.88 12.71
CA ASP A 89 7.02 11.75 12.78
C ASP A 89 5.72 12.12 13.52
N THR A 90 4.64 11.46 13.12
CA THR A 90 3.32 11.57 13.75
C THR A 90 3.36 10.97 15.15
N ASN A 91 2.84 11.70 16.14
CA ASN A 91 2.76 11.23 17.52
C ASN A 91 1.48 10.42 17.78
N ASN A 92 1.35 9.87 19.00
CA ASN A 92 0.20 9.01 19.35
C ASN A 92 -1.16 9.71 19.25
N ASP A 93 -1.25 11.00 19.59
CA ASP A 93 -2.52 11.74 19.54
C ASP A 93 -2.94 12.01 18.09
N GLU A 94 -1.97 12.25 17.22
CA GLU A 94 -2.21 12.43 15.78
C GLU A 94 -2.58 11.09 15.13
N PHE A 95 -1.92 9.99 15.48
CA PHE A 95 -2.35 8.65 15.06
C PHE A 95 -3.76 8.31 15.55
N ASN A 96 -4.10 8.67 16.79
CA ASN A 96 -5.46 8.49 17.30
C ASN A 96 -6.49 9.25 16.45
N LYS A 97 -6.18 10.47 16.02
CA LYS A 97 -7.06 11.23 15.11
C LYS A 97 -7.15 10.60 13.71
N VAL A 98 -6.06 10.04 13.18
CA VAL A 98 -6.11 9.24 11.94
C VAL A 98 -7.08 8.07 12.11
N PHE A 99 -7.00 7.34 13.22
CA PHE A 99 -7.88 6.22 13.51
C PHE A 99 -9.34 6.64 13.72
N ASP A 100 -9.58 7.79 14.34
CA ASP A 100 -10.92 8.36 14.49
C ASP A 100 -11.53 8.75 13.13
N ILE A 101 -10.72 9.26 12.19
CA ILE A 101 -11.17 9.49 10.81
C ILE A 101 -11.50 8.15 10.12
N MET A 102 -10.64 7.15 10.28
CA MET A 102 -10.86 5.81 9.70
C MET A 102 -12.09 5.11 10.28
N GLN A 103 -12.52 5.49 11.47
CA GLN A 103 -13.80 5.04 12.03
C GLN A 103 -15.04 5.51 11.23
N GLY A 104 -14.86 6.44 10.28
CA GLY A 104 -15.88 6.83 9.30
C GLY A 104 -16.16 5.78 8.20
N LEU A 105 -15.30 4.78 8.03
CA LEU A 105 -15.56 3.68 7.08
C LEU A 105 -16.78 2.83 7.52
N THR A 106 -17.66 2.43 6.61
CA THR A 106 -18.87 1.68 6.99
C THR A 106 -18.66 0.16 7.04
N HIS A 107 -17.67 -0.33 6.29
CA HIS A 107 -17.41 -1.77 6.11
C HIS A 107 -16.07 -2.23 6.71
N ARG A 108 -15.62 -1.64 7.82
CA ARG A 108 -14.38 -2.10 8.48
C ARG A 108 -14.50 -3.52 9.02
N CYS A 109 -13.44 -4.30 8.83
CA CYS A 109 -13.34 -5.66 9.34
C CYS A 109 -12.78 -5.68 10.76
N GLY A 110 -13.66 -5.50 11.75
CA GLY A 110 -13.33 -5.58 13.17
C GLY A 110 -13.39 -6.98 13.76
N GLY A 111 -12.68 -7.18 14.87
CA GLY A 111 -12.78 -8.38 15.71
C GLY A 111 -12.12 -9.63 15.13
N LEU A 112 -11.20 -9.49 14.19
CA LEU A 112 -10.42 -10.62 13.67
C LEU A 112 -9.28 -10.95 14.63
N ASP A 113 -9.06 -12.25 14.84
CA ASP A 113 -8.01 -12.78 15.70
C ASP A 113 -6.94 -13.53 14.90
N GLY A 114 -5.74 -13.62 15.47
CA GLY A 114 -4.58 -14.30 14.88
C GLY A 114 -3.90 -13.51 13.77
N ASP A 115 -3.13 -14.20 12.92
CA ASP A 115 -2.58 -13.59 11.73
C ASP A 115 -3.70 -13.37 10.69
N LEU A 116 -3.78 -12.15 10.19
CA LEU A 116 -4.75 -11.73 9.19
C LEU A 116 -4.41 -12.30 7.82
N THR A 117 -3.15 -12.65 7.55
CA THR A 117 -2.74 -13.26 6.27
C THR A 117 -3.18 -14.72 6.15
N ASP A 118 -3.55 -15.35 7.27
CA ASP A 118 -4.12 -16.71 7.29
C ASP A 118 -5.63 -16.73 7.01
N LYS A 119 -6.27 -15.56 6.93
CA LYS A 119 -7.70 -15.45 6.62
C LYS A 119 -7.92 -15.75 5.14
N THR A 120 -8.88 -16.61 4.84
CA THR A 120 -9.33 -16.83 3.47
C THR A 120 -10.23 -15.67 3.03
N ILE A 121 -10.35 -15.47 1.72
CA ILE A 121 -11.31 -14.50 1.16
C ILE A 121 -12.73 -14.78 1.65
N ASN A 122 -13.10 -16.05 1.83
CA ASN A 122 -14.41 -16.42 2.34
C ASN A 122 -14.61 -16.02 3.82
N ASP A 123 -13.54 -15.97 4.63
CA ASP A 123 -13.62 -15.54 6.03
C ASP A 123 -13.94 -14.05 6.17
N VAL A 124 -13.64 -13.25 5.14
CA VAL A 124 -13.75 -11.78 5.20
C VAL A 124 -14.87 -11.20 4.32
N ILE A 125 -15.17 -11.81 3.17
CA ILE A 125 -16.21 -11.33 2.24
C ILE A 125 -17.14 -12.44 1.74
N GLY A 126 -17.11 -13.63 2.34
CA GLY A 126 -17.90 -14.79 1.90
C GLY A 126 -19.42 -14.65 2.11
N ASP A 127 -19.85 -13.74 2.97
CA ASP A 127 -21.25 -13.39 3.19
C ASP A 127 -21.79 -12.36 2.16
N GLY A 128 -20.93 -11.91 1.24
CA GLY A 128 -21.24 -10.93 0.22
C GLY A 128 -21.12 -9.47 0.67
N ASN A 129 -20.75 -9.21 1.93
CA ASN A 129 -20.46 -7.86 2.42
C ASN A 129 -19.02 -7.47 2.12
N ALA A 130 -18.79 -6.16 1.95
CA ALA A 130 -17.44 -5.63 1.79
C ALA A 130 -16.66 -5.71 3.10
N CYS A 131 -15.33 -5.75 2.97
CA CYS A 131 -14.41 -5.79 4.09
C CYS A 131 -13.28 -4.78 3.86
N VAL A 132 -13.13 -3.80 4.75
CA VAL A 132 -11.99 -2.89 4.79
C VAL A 132 -11.09 -3.26 5.96
N LEU A 133 -9.95 -3.87 5.65
CA LEU A 133 -8.93 -4.26 6.61
C LEU A 133 -7.89 -3.15 6.75
N ILE A 134 -7.65 -2.67 7.97
CA ILE A 134 -6.70 -1.58 8.23
C ILE A 134 -5.54 -2.13 9.06
N THR A 135 -4.33 -2.05 8.53
CA THR A 135 -3.10 -2.36 9.27
C THR A 135 -2.30 -1.07 9.48
N SER A 136 -1.64 -0.92 10.62
CA SER A 136 -0.82 0.26 10.90
C SER A 136 0.50 -0.08 11.58
N ASP A 137 1.56 0.59 11.12
CA ASP A 137 2.91 0.50 11.68
C ASP A 137 3.08 1.41 12.90
N GLY A 138 2.13 2.32 13.15
CA GLY A 138 2.15 3.25 14.27
C GLY A 138 0.81 3.32 15.01
N GLY A 139 0.78 4.10 16.09
CA GLY A 139 -0.41 4.24 16.93
C GLY A 139 -0.75 2.98 17.76
N THR A 140 -1.86 3.07 18.51
CA THR A 140 -2.38 1.93 19.30
C THR A 140 -3.45 1.20 18.52
N ALA A 141 -3.27 -0.10 18.30
CA ALA A 141 -4.25 -0.93 17.61
C ALA A 141 -5.63 -0.89 18.27
N ARG A 142 -6.68 -0.97 17.45
CA ARG A 142 -8.09 -1.05 17.86
C ARG A 142 -8.78 -2.20 17.11
N PRO A 143 -8.45 -3.47 17.40
CA PRO A 143 -8.94 -4.61 16.62
C PRO A 143 -10.48 -4.69 16.55
N ALA A 144 -11.17 -4.37 17.64
CA ALA A 144 -12.64 -4.31 17.67
C ALA A 144 -13.22 -3.29 16.68
N GLU A 145 -12.47 -2.24 16.37
CA GLU A 145 -12.83 -1.20 15.39
C GLU A 145 -12.27 -1.51 13.98
N GLY A 146 -11.56 -2.62 13.79
CA GLY A 146 -10.97 -3.02 12.52
C GLY A 146 -9.62 -2.40 12.20
N ILE A 147 -8.90 -1.92 13.22
CA ILE A 147 -7.56 -1.34 13.09
C ILE A 147 -6.55 -2.23 13.81
N TYR A 148 -5.63 -2.81 13.06
CA TYR A 148 -4.67 -3.80 13.55
C TYR A 148 -3.25 -3.27 13.47
N ASN A 149 -2.37 -3.72 14.37
CA ASN A 149 -0.95 -3.43 14.24
C ASN A 149 -0.35 -4.38 13.19
N THR A 150 0.36 -3.83 12.20
CA THR A 150 0.96 -4.64 11.12
C THR A 150 1.90 -5.70 11.69
N GLY A 151 2.83 -5.31 12.56
CA GLY A 151 3.88 -6.20 13.06
C GLY A 151 3.40 -7.38 13.92
N SER A 152 2.23 -7.26 14.57
CA SER A 152 1.67 -8.33 15.41
C SER A 152 0.54 -9.13 14.77
N SER A 153 -0.12 -8.57 13.76
CA SER A 153 -1.38 -9.12 13.25
C SER A 153 -1.38 -9.40 11.75
N PHE A 154 -0.38 -8.93 11.00
CA PHE A 154 -0.32 -9.16 9.56
C PHE A 154 1.05 -9.74 9.24
N GLY A 155 1.11 -11.00 8.81
CA GLY A 155 2.30 -11.78 8.47
C GLY A 155 3.09 -11.20 7.28
N TRP A 156 3.56 -9.98 7.41
CA TRP A 156 4.26 -9.16 6.44
C TRP A 156 5.78 -9.44 6.50
N ASP A 157 6.45 -9.47 5.35
CA ASP A 157 7.89 -9.71 5.26
C ASP A 157 8.76 -8.44 5.35
N GLY A 158 8.19 -7.26 5.07
CA GLY A 158 8.87 -5.96 5.13
C GLY A 158 8.39 -5.04 4.01
N GLU A 159 8.92 -3.83 3.87
CA GLU A 159 8.49 -2.80 2.88
C GLU A 159 8.60 -3.22 1.39
N GLY A 160 8.73 -4.51 1.10
CA GLY A 160 8.92 -5.11 -0.20
C GLY A 160 10.39 -5.11 -0.62
N HIS A 161 10.61 -5.49 -1.88
CA HIS A 161 11.93 -5.58 -2.48
C HIS A 161 12.01 -4.67 -3.71
N TRP A 162 12.93 -3.71 -3.69
CA TRP A 162 13.19 -2.79 -4.80
C TRP A 162 14.34 -3.32 -5.64
N SER A 163 14.10 -3.52 -6.95
CA SER A 163 15.14 -3.97 -7.88
C SER A 163 16.23 -2.92 -8.14
N ASN A 164 15.97 -1.65 -7.83
CA ASN A 164 16.89 -0.53 -8.02
C ASN A 164 17.53 -0.50 -9.42
N THR A 165 16.71 -0.64 -10.47
CA THR A 165 17.19 -0.64 -11.86
C THR A 165 16.17 0.01 -12.78
N ASP A 166 16.65 0.63 -13.86
CA ASP A 166 15.84 1.17 -14.95
C ASP A 166 15.62 0.16 -16.09
N SER A 167 16.21 -1.04 -15.99
CA SER A 167 16.09 -2.12 -16.95
C SER A 167 14.88 -3.02 -16.65
N ILE A 168 13.96 -3.12 -17.60
CA ILE A 168 12.76 -3.96 -17.47
C ILE A 168 13.12 -5.43 -17.26
N SER A 169 14.11 -5.96 -18.00
CA SER A 169 14.52 -7.36 -17.88
C SER A 169 15.16 -7.65 -16.53
N ASP A 170 15.96 -6.71 -16.02
CA ASP A 170 16.67 -6.91 -14.76
C ASP A 170 15.70 -6.79 -13.58
N MET A 171 14.79 -5.81 -13.61
CA MET A 171 13.71 -5.69 -12.63
C MET A 171 12.83 -6.94 -12.63
N ALA A 172 12.44 -7.45 -13.80
CA ALA A 172 11.66 -8.67 -13.90
C ALA A 172 12.40 -9.90 -13.32
N SER A 173 13.66 -10.08 -13.69
CA SER A 173 14.49 -11.19 -13.22
C SER A 173 14.69 -11.14 -11.71
N ASP A 174 14.94 -9.94 -11.18
CA ASP A 174 15.12 -9.70 -9.75
C ASP A 174 13.83 -9.97 -8.95
N GLN A 175 12.69 -9.41 -9.35
CA GLN A 175 11.40 -9.66 -8.68
C GLN A 175 11.01 -11.14 -8.69
N LEU A 176 11.24 -11.84 -9.81
CA LEU A 176 10.98 -13.28 -9.90
C LEU A 176 11.94 -14.11 -9.04
N SER A 177 13.21 -13.70 -8.94
CA SER A 177 14.20 -14.34 -8.08
C SER A 177 13.89 -14.11 -6.60
N TYR A 178 13.41 -12.92 -6.25
CA TYR A 178 12.95 -12.59 -4.91
C TYR A 178 11.75 -13.48 -4.53
N LEU A 179 10.72 -13.56 -5.40
CA LEU A 179 9.59 -14.48 -5.21
C LEU A 179 10.06 -15.93 -5.04
N ALA A 180 10.95 -16.41 -5.91
CA ALA A 180 11.43 -17.80 -5.86
C ALA A 180 12.18 -18.11 -4.54
N SER A 181 12.94 -17.16 -4.01
CA SER A 181 13.69 -17.34 -2.76
C SER A 181 12.82 -17.24 -1.49
N HIS A 182 11.62 -16.65 -1.58
CA HIS A 182 10.69 -16.49 -0.46
C HIS A 182 9.49 -17.46 -0.51
N ARG A 183 9.39 -18.29 -1.55
CA ARG A 183 8.40 -19.38 -1.60
C ARG A 183 8.80 -20.50 -0.64
N ASN A 184 7.99 -20.74 0.39
CA ASN A 184 8.17 -21.87 1.29
C ASN A 184 7.29 -23.06 0.84
N ILE A 185 7.66 -23.68 -0.29
CA ILE A 185 6.94 -24.86 -0.81
C ILE A 185 7.26 -26.06 0.07
N ILE A 186 6.38 -26.33 1.03
CA ILE A 186 6.50 -27.48 1.94
C ILE A 186 5.28 -28.39 1.84
N GLN A 187 5.47 -29.69 2.14
CA GLN A 187 4.42 -30.70 2.04
C GLN A 187 3.39 -30.66 3.17
N ASP A 188 3.72 -30.00 4.29
CA ASP A 188 2.89 -29.91 5.49
C ASP A 188 2.40 -28.47 5.65
N ASP A 189 1.15 -28.21 5.26
CA ASP A 189 0.55 -26.87 5.31
C ASP A 189 0.59 -26.27 6.72
N GLY A 190 0.59 -27.09 7.78
CA GLY A 190 0.68 -26.62 9.18
C GLY A 190 2.06 -26.11 9.61
N LYS A 191 3.07 -26.20 8.73
CA LYS A 191 4.43 -25.68 8.96
C LYS A 191 4.76 -24.50 8.05
N ARG A 192 3.78 -24.01 7.28
CA ARG A 192 4.01 -23.00 6.24
C ARG A 192 4.40 -21.70 6.92
N LEU A 193 5.56 -21.15 6.53
CA LEU A 193 6.05 -19.85 7.00
C LEU A 193 5.94 -18.79 5.90
N ASP A 194 5.04 -19.00 4.93
CA ASP A 194 4.81 -18.02 3.87
C ASP A 194 4.31 -16.73 4.52
N LYS A 195 4.87 -15.61 4.06
CA LYS A 195 4.48 -14.27 4.47
C LYS A 195 3.79 -13.57 3.31
N PHE A 196 2.95 -12.61 3.62
CA PHE A 196 2.47 -11.67 2.63
C PHE A 196 3.66 -10.87 2.10
N MET A 197 3.84 -10.94 0.78
CA MET A 197 4.95 -10.33 0.06
C MET A 197 4.41 -9.33 -0.96
N VAL A 198 5.00 -8.14 -1.01
CA VAL A 198 4.72 -7.14 -2.03
C VAL A 198 5.81 -7.16 -3.09
N MET A 199 5.44 -7.56 -4.32
CA MET A 199 6.30 -7.41 -5.49
C MET A 199 6.21 -5.99 -6.05
N GLN A 200 7.35 -5.40 -6.34
CA GLN A 200 7.44 -4.02 -6.83
C GLN A 200 7.92 -4.00 -8.27
N TRP A 201 6.95 -3.95 -9.18
CA TRP A 201 7.20 -3.85 -10.62
C TRP A 201 7.42 -2.39 -11.05
N ILE A 202 8.42 -1.75 -10.45
CA ILE A 202 8.73 -0.33 -10.63
C ILE A 202 10.16 -0.19 -11.14
N LEU A 203 10.33 0.53 -12.24
CA LEU A 203 11.66 0.95 -12.68
C LEU A 203 12.16 2.06 -11.76
N THR A 204 13.34 1.86 -11.19
CA THR A 204 14.03 2.89 -10.43
C THR A 204 14.89 3.68 -11.40
N LEU A 205 14.70 4.99 -11.45
CA LEU A 205 15.53 5.84 -12.29
C LEU A 205 16.94 5.90 -11.69
N GLU A 206 17.86 5.08 -12.19
CA GLU A 206 19.27 5.15 -11.83
C GLU A 206 19.92 6.36 -12.53
N GLY A 207 19.51 7.58 -12.18
CA GLY A 207 20.16 8.79 -12.67
C GLY A 207 19.25 9.99 -12.90
N LEU A 208 18.99 10.74 -11.83
CA LEU A 208 18.81 12.20 -11.90
C LEU A 208 20.04 12.91 -11.28
N GLU A 209 21.17 12.23 -11.24
CA GLU A 209 22.49 12.80 -11.01
C GLU A 209 23.24 12.77 -12.36
N ASN A 210 23.34 13.94 -13.00
CA ASN A 210 24.14 14.30 -14.20
C ASN A 210 23.39 14.56 -15.54
N PHE A 211 22.82 15.78 -15.64
CA PHE A 211 22.94 16.72 -16.79
C PHE A 211 22.14 16.46 -18.11
N PRO A 212 22.03 17.47 -19.03
CA PRO A 212 20.75 17.93 -19.58
C PRO A 212 20.47 17.45 -21.01
N GLY A 213 19.17 17.30 -21.33
CA GLY A 213 18.66 17.46 -22.69
C GLY A 213 18.81 16.25 -23.62
N THR A 214 17.90 15.29 -23.52
CA THR A 214 17.39 14.43 -24.61
C THR A 214 16.03 13.88 -24.14
N GLY A 215 14.91 14.36 -24.66
CA GLY A 215 14.23 13.71 -25.77
C GLY A 215 12.98 13.00 -25.27
N LEU A 216 11.82 13.66 -25.42
CA LEU A 216 10.52 13.00 -25.44
C LEU A 216 10.54 12.08 -26.66
N ASP A 217 10.25 10.78 -26.51
CA ASP A 217 9.43 9.97 -27.42
C ASP A 217 9.42 8.48 -26.98
N ASP A 218 8.26 8.09 -26.48
CA ASP A 218 7.54 6.85 -26.81
C ASP A 218 8.19 5.47 -26.60
N HIS A 219 7.94 4.88 -25.42
CA HIS A 219 7.84 3.42 -25.25
C HIS A 219 6.80 3.09 -24.15
N SER A 220 5.51 3.30 -24.43
CA SER A 220 4.46 2.83 -23.52
C SER A 220 4.06 1.38 -23.82
N ILE A 221 4.88 0.42 -23.40
CA ILE A 221 4.31 -0.81 -22.84
C ILE A 221 4.06 -0.49 -21.38
N SER A 222 2.81 -0.56 -20.96
CA SER A 222 2.43 -0.21 -19.60
C SER A 222 3.08 -1.21 -18.62
N ILE A 223 3.72 -0.71 -17.56
CA ILE A 223 4.33 -1.53 -16.51
C ILE A 223 3.31 -2.52 -15.94
N GLU A 224 2.05 -2.10 -15.91
CA GLU A 224 0.88 -2.88 -15.49
C GLU A 224 0.68 -4.12 -16.36
N SER A 225 0.92 -4.04 -17.68
CA SER A 225 0.80 -5.20 -18.58
C SER A 225 1.90 -6.23 -18.35
N PHE A 226 3.07 -5.84 -17.85
CA PHE A 226 4.16 -6.77 -17.52
C PHE A 226 3.98 -7.37 -16.12
N ALA A 227 3.62 -6.52 -15.14
CA ALA A 227 3.37 -6.90 -13.75
C ALA A 227 2.22 -7.90 -13.59
N THR A 228 1.28 -7.95 -14.54
CA THR A 228 0.15 -8.90 -14.51
C THR A 228 0.43 -10.18 -15.31
N ARG A 229 1.18 -10.11 -16.41
CA ARG A 229 1.39 -11.26 -17.30
C ARG A 229 2.49 -12.23 -16.84
N MET A 230 3.59 -11.71 -16.30
CA MET A 230 4.73 -12.56 -15.90
C MET A 230 4.52 -13.34 -14.59
N PRO A 231 3.88 -12.77 -13.55
CA PRO A 231 3.55 -13.55 -12.36
C PRO A 231 2.26 -14.38 -12.51
N TYR A 232 1.55 -14.32 -13.65
CA TYR A 232 0.29 -15.05 -13.84
C TYR A 232 0.47 -16.57 -13.71
N ASP A 233 1.61 -17.12 -14.14
CA ASP A 233 1.93 -18.56 -13.97
C ASP A 233 2.21 -18.95 -12.50
N ALA A 234 2.52 -17.98 -11.63
CA ALA A 234 2.78 -18.22 -10.22
C ALA A 234 1.51 -18.23 -9.35
N LEU A 235 0.44 -17.56 -9.81
CA LEU A 235 -0.80 -17.34 -9.05
C LEU A 235 -1.79 -18.51 -9.14
N PHE A 236 -1.61 -19.41 -10.10
CA PHE A 236 -2.46 -20.60 -10.28
C PHE A 236 -1.64 -21.89 -10.13
N TRP A 237 -1.17 -22.16 -8.91
CA TRP A 237 -0.81 -23.52 -8.50
C TRP A 237 -1.70 -23.96 -7.34
N LYS A 238 -2.85 -24.54 -7.69
CA LYS A 238 -3.31 -25.79 -7.09
C LYS A 238 -4.19 -26.55 -8.09
N ALA A 239 -3.83 -27.83 -8.26
CA ALA A 239 -4.58 -28.87 -8.95
C ALA A 239 -5.90 -29.19 -8.26
#